data_AF-A0A6G9XRZ4-F1
#
_entry.id   AF-A0A6G9XRZ4-F1
#
_cell.length_a   1.000
_cell.length_b   1.000
_cell.length_c   1.000
_cell.angle_alpha   90.00
_cell.angle_beta   90.00
_cell.angle_gamma   90.00
#
_symmetry.space_group_name_H-M   'P 1'
#
loop_
_entity.id
_entity.type
_entity.pdbx_description
1 polymer ?
#
loop_
_entity_poly.entity_id
_entity_poly.type
_entity_poly.pdbx_seq_one_letter_code
_entity_poly.pdbx_strand_id
1 'polypeptide(L)'
;MVAVARILIIVNTAAAARRTPGWFVVWMGLLTAVIVLCCLALFWQLAAVPEDTGWKLSRGILQEQAVDCANPGQRTRLGVYTITFVTRRDGGCLFYTQGGESNSKRGFAYFPDGAPPHLGAPQSPGIGYEPFAGRWYRFTEES
;
A
#
# COMPACT_ATOMS: atom_id res chain seq x y z
N MET A 1 24.32 66.93 47.26
CA MET A 1 25.01 66.68 45.98
C MET A 1 24.78 65.23 45.62
N VAL A 2 23.96 64.94 44.61
CA VAL A 2 23.58 63.58 44.22
C VAL A 2 24.56 63.10 43.14
N ALA A 3 25.34 62.06 43.45
CA ALA A 3 26.23 61.42 42.50
C ALA A 3 25.42 60.47 41.60
N VAL A 4 25.27 60.82 40.32
CA VAL A 4 24.63 59.97 39.32
C VAL A 4 25.65 58.96 38.82
N ALA A 5 25.60 57.73 39.35
CA ALA A 5 26.39 56.62 38.85
C ALA A 5 25.76 56.08 37.55
N ARG A 6 26.40 56.35 36.41
CA ARG A 6 26.04 55.74 35.12
C ARG A 6 26.49 54.28 35.10
N ILE A 7 25.55 53.36 35.27
CA ILE A 7 25.77 51.92 35.10
C ILE A 7 25.88 51.64 33.60
N LEU A 8 27.10 51.37 33.13
CA LEU A 8 27.38 50.95 31.77
C LEU A 8 27.09 49.45 31.68
N ILE A 9 25.88 49.09 31.22
CA ILE A 9 25.54 47.70 30.92
C ILE A 9 26.28 47.33 29.63
N ILE A 10 27.39 46.60 29.77
CA ILE A 10 28.04 45.94 28.64
C ILE A 10 27.17 44.72 28.30
N VAL A 11 26.23 44.89 27.38
CA VAL A 11 25.51 43.75 26.76
C VAL A 11 26.52 43.05 25.86
N ASN A 12 27.16 42.00 26.37
CA ASN A 12 28.06 41.17 25.58
C ASN A 12 27.20 40.26 24.69
N THR A 13 26.86 40.73 23.49
CA THR A 13 26.22 39.93 22.44
C THR A 13 27.24 38.99 21.81
N ALA A 14 27.67 37.97 22.57
CA ALA A 14 28.34 36.81 21.99
C ALA A 14 27.27 35.93 21.31
N ALA A 15 26.68 36.42 20.22
CA ALA A 15 26.05 35.57 19.23
C ALA A 15 27.16 34.79 18.52
N ALA A 16 27.67 33.76 19.21
CA ALA A 16 28.51 32.76 18.59
C ALA A 16 27.62 31.98 17.61
N ALA A 17 27.45 32.54 16.42
CA ALA A 17 27.00 31.80 15.26
C ALA A 17 28.00 30.66 15.08
N ARG A 18 27.67 29.47 15.59
CA ARG A 18 28.42 28.25 15.32
C ARG A 18 28.37 28.08 13.80
N ARG A 19 29.41 28.56 13.11
CA ARG A 19 29.66 28.22 11.71
C ARG A 19 29.70 26.71 11.69
N THR A 20 28.65 26.10 11.14
CA THR A 20 28.70 24.68 10.79
C THR A 20 29.96 24.50 9.95
N PRO A 21 30.87 23.61 10.36
CA PRO A 21 32.11 23.42 9.62
C PRO A 21 31.75 23.05 8.17
N GLY A 22 32.34 23.73 7.19
CA GLY A 22 31.95 23.57 5.79
C GLY A 22 32.04 22.13 5.30
N TRP A 23 33.00 21.34 5.82
CA TRP A 23 33.11 19.92 5.54
C TRP A 23 31.91 19.10 6.01
N PHE A 24 31.29 19.48 7.14
CA PHE A 24 30.10 18.83 7.67
C PHE A 24 28.87 19.14 6.81
N VAL A 25 28.76 20.37 6.30
CA VAL A 25 27.68 20.77 5.39
C VAL A 25 27.79 20.00 4.06
N VAL A 26 29.01 19.88 3.51
CA VAL A 26 29.25 19.10 2.29
C VAL A 26 28.93 17.62 2.52
N TRP A 27 29.36 17.05 3.64
CA TRP A 27 29.12 15.64 3.96
C TRP A 27 27.64 15.33 4.16
N MET A 28 26.92 16.20 4.88
CA MET A 28 25.46 16.09 5.05
C MET A 28 24.71 16.29 3.73
N GLY A 29 25.16 17.20 2.87
CA GLY A 29 24.60 17.36 1.52
C GLY A 29 24.76 16.10 0.68
N LEU A 30 25.93 15.47 0.71
CA LEU A 30 26.21 14.21 0.00
C LEU A 30 25.33 13.06 0.51
N LEU A 31 25.23 12.90 1.83
CA LEU A 31 24.33 11.91 2.44
C LEU A 31 22.87 12.14 2.05
N THR A 32 22.43 13.39 2.08
CA THR A 32 21.05 13.75 1.73
C THR A 32 20.79 13.44 0.25
N ALA A 33 21.72 13.77 -0.64
CA ALA A 33 21.63 13.44 -2.06
C ALA A 33 21.56 11.92 -2.29
N VAL A 34 22.39 11.12 -1.60
CA VAL A 34 22.37 9.66 -1.67
C VAL A 34 21.03 9.11 -1.17
N ILE A 35 20.52 9.59 -0.04
CA ILE A 35 19.22 9.17 0.50
C ILE A 35 18.10 9.49 -0.47
N VAL A 36 18.08 10.71 -1.03
CA VAL A 36 17.08 11.13 -2.01
C VAL A 36 17.15 10.27 -3.26
N LEU A 37 18.35 9.94 -3.74
CA LEU A 37 18.57 9.10 -4.92
C LEU A 37 18.12 7.65 -4.66
N CYS A 38 18.40 7.11 -3.47
CA CYS A 38 17.86 5.82 -3.03
C CYS A 38 16.33 5.83 -2.93
N CYS A 39 15.73 6.88 -2.35
CA CYS A 39 14.28 7.00 -2.26
C CYS A 39 13.64 7.12 -3.65
N LEU A 40 14.23 7.88 -4.57
CA LEU A 40 13.78 7.97 -5.97
C LEU A 40 13.91 6.63 -6.69
N ALA A 41 15.03 5.93 -6.51
CA ALA A 41 15.24 4.60 -7.10
C ALA A 41 14.23 3.59 -6.56
N LEU A 42 13.99 3.58 -5.25
CA LEU A 42 12.95 2.77 -4.61
C LEU A 42 11.58 3.16 -5.14
N PHE A 43 11.26 4.45 -5.21
CA PHE A 43 9.98 4.91 -5.75
C PHE A 43 9.80 4.46 -7.20
N TRP A 44 10.85 4.52 -8.03
CA TRP A 44 10.81 4.04 -9.41
C TRP A 44 10.63 2.53 -9.48
N GLN A 45 11.31 1.79 -8.62
CA GLN A 45 11.13 0.34 -8.51
C GLN A 45 9.71 0.01 -8.07
N LEU A 46 9.19 0.63 -7.01
CA LEU A 46 7.84 0.44 -6.47
C LEU A 46 6.74 0.91 -7.43
N ALA A 47 6.95 1.99 -8.17
CA ALA A 47 6.04 2.42 -9.23
C ALA A 47 6.07 1.45 -10.42
N ALA A 48 7.20 0.78 -10.65
CA ALA A 48 7.35 -0.29 -11.62
C ALA A 48 7.08 -1.70 -11.05
N VAL A 49 6.72 -1.85 -9.77
CA VAL A 49 6.28 -3.11 -9.19
C VAL A 49 4.88 -3.35 -9.76
N PRO A 50 4.70 -4.27 -10.71
CA PRO A 50 3.36 -4.60 -11.18
C PRO A 50 2.55 -5.08 -9.98
N GLU A 51 1.25 -4.77 -9.96
CA GLU A 51 0.32 -5.26 -8.92
C GLU A 51 0.45 -6.78 -8.69
N ASP A 52 0.88 -7.49 -9.73
CA ASP A 52 1.23 -8.91 -9.77
C ASP A 52 2.26 -9.34 -8.72
N THR A 53 3.12 -8.46 -8.25
CA THR A 53 4.18 -8.79 -7.28
C THR A 53 3.63 -8.88 -5.86
N GLY A 54 2.76 -7.95 -5.49
CA GLY A 54 1.99 -8.02 -4.24
C GLY A 54 1.07 -9.24 -4.24
N TRP A 55 0.41 -9.50 -5.38
CA TRP A 55 -0.40 -10.70 -5.56
C TRP A 55 0.44 -11.99 -5.53
N LYS A 56 1.62 -12.05 -6.15
CA LYS A 56 2.47 -13.26 -6.18
C LYS A 56 2.89 -13.68 -4.78
N LEU A 57 3.21 -12.70 -3.92
CA LEU A 57 3.53 -12.92 -2.51
C LEU A 57 2.31 -13.41 -1.73
N SER A 58 1.12 -12.85 -1.97
CA SER A 58 -0.10 -13.26 -1.26
C SER A 58 -0.74 -14.53 -1.82
N ARG A 59 -0.47 -14.91 -3.07
CA ARG A 59 -1.13 -16.04 -3.75
C ARG A 59 -0.97 -17.34 -2.97
N GLY A 60 0.23 -17.62 -2.43
CA GLY A 60 0.47 -18.87 -1.72
C GLY A 60 -0.50 -19.07 -0.54
N ILE A 61 -0.58 -18.05 0.31
CA ILE A 61 -1.47 -18.04 1.49
C ILE A 61 -2.94 -18.03 1.06
N LEU A 62 -3.28 -17.22 0.04
CA LEU A 62 -4.65 -17.16 -0.47
C LEU A 62 -5.10 -18.49 -1.08
N GLN A 63 -4.22 -19.18 -1.80
CA GLN A 63 -4.53 -20.45 -2.45
C GLN A 63 -4.73 -21.57 -1.44
N GLU A 64 -3.93 -21.62 -0.39
CA GLU A 64 -4.12 -22.56 0.72
C GLU A 64 -5.52 -22.41 1.35
N GLN A 65 -5.93 -21.18 1.63
CA GLN A 65 -7.26 -20.90 2.17
C GLN A 65 -8.40 -21.09 1.15
N ALA A 66 -8.10 -20.90 -0.14
CA ALA A 66 -9.06 -21.03 -1.23
C ALA A 66 -9.42 -22.49 -1.55
N VAL A 67 -8.56 -23.47 -1.23
CA VAL A 67 -8.93 -24.88 -1.43
C VAL A 67 -10.13 -25.25 -0.54
N ASP A 68 -10.12 -24.79 0.71
CA ASP A 68 -11.17 -25.11 1.68
C ASP A 68 -12.32 -24.08 1.70
N CYS A 69 -12.24 -23.00 0.90
CA CYS A 69 -13.05 -21.78 1.07
C CYS A 69 -13.15 -21.35 2.55
N ALA A 70 -12.05 -21.41 3.30
CA ALA A 70 -12.08 -21.12 4.72
C ALA A 70 -12.48 -19.65 4.93
N ASN A 71 -13.69 -19.42 5.46
CA ASN A 71 -14.16 -18.08 5.77
C ASN A 71 -13.59 -17.65 7.13
N PRO A 72 -12.70 -16.64 7.17
CA PRO A 72 -12.14 -16.19 8.45
C PRO A 72 -13.18 -15.56 9.37
N GLY A 73 -14.42 -15.30 8.88
CA GLY A 73 -15.53 -14.75 9.67
C GLY A 73 -15.35 -13.29 10.08
N GLN A 74 -14.12 -12.78 10.04
CA GLN A 74 -13.76 -11.39 10.31
C GLN A 74 -12.89 -10.82 9.18
N ARG A 75 -12.81 -9.49 9.13
CA ARG A 75 -11.94 -8.77 8.21
C ARG A 75 -10.48 -9.12 8.54
N THR A 76 -9.81 -9.82 7.64
CA THR A 76 -8.43 -10.27 7.84
C THR A 76 -7.55 -9.75 6.72
N ARG A 77 -6.38 -9.23 7.10
CA ARG A 77 -5.35 -8.83 6.15
C ARG A 77 -4.57 -10.06 5.72
N LEU A 78 -4.71 -10.45 4.47
CA LEU A 78 -3.99 -11.57 3.87
C LEU A 78 -2.95 -11.00 2.90
N GLY A 79 -1.71 -10.91 3.38
CA GLY A 79 -0.61 -10.25 2.67
C GLY A 79 -0.86 -8.74 2.52
N VAL A 80 -0.90 -8.26 1.28
CA VAL A 80 -1.11 -6.84 0.97
C VAL A 80 -2.59 -6.47 0.94
N TYR A 81 -3.50 -7.44 0.74
CA TYR A 81 -4.93 -7.20 0.55
C TYR A 81 -5.73 -7.40 1.85
N THR A 82 -6.71 -6.54 2.07
CA THR A 82 -7.70 -6.69 3.14
C THR A 82 -8.91 -7.44 2.60
N ILE A 83 -9.08 -8.67 3.07
CA ILE A 83 -10.24 -9.50 2.74
C ILE A 83 -11.33 -9.25 3.79
N THR A 84 -12.54 -8.95 3.33
CA THR A 84 -13.67 -8.67 4.22
C THR A 84 -14.42 -9.94 4.57
N PHE A 85 -14.75 -10.77 3.58
CA PHE A 85 -15.35 -12.08 3.78
C PHE A 85 -15.08 -12.98 2.57
N VAL A 86 -15.22 -14.29 2.79
CA VAL A 86 -15.07 -15.32 1.76
C VAL A 86 -16.39 -16.09 1.64
N THR A 87 -16.84 -16.33 0.42
CA THR A 87 -18.06 -17.11 0.15
C THR A 87 -17.87 -18.04 -1.03
N ARG A 88 -18.60 -19.16 -1.04
CA ARG A 88 -18.62 -20.10 -2.17
C ARG A 88 -19.77 -19.73 -3.11
N ARG A 89 -19.47 -19.46 -4.39
CA ARG A 89 -20.45 -19.14 -5.43
C ARG A 89 -19.99 -19.69 -6.78
N ASP A 90 -20.91 -20.16 -7.61
CA ASP A 90 -20.65 -20.61 -8.98
C ASP A 90 -19.56 -21.71 -9.12
N GLY A 91 -19.36 -22.51 -8.06
CA GLY A 91 -18.32 -23.55 -8.02
C GLY A 91 -16.91 -23.05 -7.67
N GLY A 92 -16.76 -21.77 -7.28
CA GLY A 92 -15.49 -21.18 -6.83
C GLY A 92 -15.58 -20.52 -5.46
N CYS A 93 -14.42 -20.15 -4.90
CA CYS A 93 -14.33 -19.33 -3.69
C CYS A 93 -14.09 -17.87 -4.06
N LEU A 94 -14.97 -16.97 -3.62
CA LEU A 94 -14.89 -15.54 -3.85
C LEU A 94 -14.38 -14.85 -2.59
N PHE A 95 -13.31 -14.06 -2.76
CA PHE A 95 -12.68 -13.24 -1.73
C PHE A 95 -13.03 -11.78 -1.97
N TYR A 96 -13.89 -11.22 -1.13
CA TYR A 96 -14.31 -9.83 -1.24
C TYR A 96 -13.24 -8.91 -0.65
N THR A 97 -12.69 -8.04 -1.49
CA THR A 97 -11.74 -7.01 -1.06
C THR A 97 -12.47 -5.70 -0.81
N GLN A 98 -11.93 -4.85 0.07
CA GLN A 98 -12.48 -3.50 0.23
C GLN A 98 -12.14 -2.66 -1.01
N GLY A 99 -13.11 -2.48 -1.91
CA GLY A 99 -13.04 -1.53 -3.01
C GLY A 99 -13.52 -0.15 -2.56
N GLY A 100 -12.75 0.91 -2.86
CA GLY A 100 -13.09 2.28 -2.50
C GLY A 100 -14.39 2.79 -3.12
N GLU A 101 -15.00 3.76 -2.43
CA GLU A 101 -16.17 4.65 -2.67
C GLU A 101 -17.39 4.22 -3.52
N SER A 102 -17.31 3.22 -4.39
CA SER A 102 -18.39 2.84 -5.30
C SER A 102 -19.12 1.60 -4.78
N ASN A 103 -20.44 1.57 -4.87
CA ASN A 103 -21.31 0.45 -4.46
C ASN A 103 -21.00 -0.90 -5.16
N SER A 104 -20.04 -0.92 -6.09
CA SER A 104 -19.56 -2.11 -6.79
C SER A 104 -18.70 -2.98 -5.86
N LYS A 105 -19.13 -4.20 -5.57
CA LYS A 105 -18.34 -5.16 -4.80
C LYS A 105 -17.29 -5.80 -5.71
N ARG A 106 -16.02 -5.79 -5.30
CA ARG A 106 -14.90 -6.27 -6.14
C ARG A 106 -13.99 -7.20 -5.35
N GLY A 107 -13.32 -8.11 -6.03
CA GLY A 107 -12.38 -9.01 -5.37
C GLY A 107 -11.73 -10.03 -6.29
N PHE A 108 -11.24 -11.11 -5.67
CA PHE A 108 -10.60 -12.23 -6.34
C PHE A 108 -11.47 -13.47 -6.22
N ALA A 109 -11.53 -14.28 -7.27
CA ALA A 109 -12.22 -15.56 -7.28
C ALA A 109 -11.27 -16.67 -7.71
N TYR A 110 -11.30 -17.79 -7.00
CA TYR A 110 -10.52 -18.98 -7.30
C TYR A 110 -11.44 -20.12 -7.73
N PHE A 111 -11.19 -20.66 -8.92
CA PHE A 111 -11.95 -21.78 -9.48
C PHE A 111 -11.02 -22.97 -9.73
N PRO A 112 -11.03 -24.01 -8.87
CA PRO A 112 -10.15 -25.17 -9.02
C PRO A 112 -10.53 -26.06 -10.21
N ASP A 113 -11.83 -26.17 -10.48
CA ASP A 113 -12.43 -27.19 -11.36
C ASP A 113 -12.68 -26.72 -12.81
N GLY A 114 -12.50 -25.43 -13.11
CA GLY A 114 -12.74 -24.91 -14.46
C GLY A 114 -12.87 -23.39 -14.51
N ALA A 115 -13.20 -22.86 -15.69
CA ALA A 115 -13.48 -21.44 -15.86
C ALA A 115 -14.87 -21.09 -15.28
N PRO A 116 -15.06 -19.87 -14.76
CA PRO A 116 -16.35 -19.41 -14.26
C PRO A 116 -17.39 -19.25 -15.38
N PRO A 117 -18.69 -19.32 -15.06
CA PRO A 117 -19.77 -19.22 -16.05
C PRO A 117 -19.90 -17.83 -16.70
N HIS A 118 -19.55 -16.74 -16.00
CA HIS A 118 -19.76 -15.37 -16.47
C HIS A 118 -18.43 -14.63 -16.77
N LEU A 119 -17.70 -15.08 -17.79
CA LEU A 119 -16.45 -14.44 -18.19
C LEU A 119 -16.67 -13.06 -18.84
N GLY A 120 -15.88 -12.08 -18.43
CA GLY A 120 -15.91 -10.71 -18.93
C GLY A 120 -16.54 -9.71 -17.97
N ALA A 121 -16.95 -8.56 -18.50
CA ALA A 121 -17.56 -7.48 -17.74
C ALA A 121 -18.88 -7.92 -17.07
N PRO A 122 -19.25 -7.35 -15.90
CA PRO A 122 -20.51 -7.67 -15.25
C PRO A 122 -21.70 -7.32 -16.16
N GLN A 123 -22.64 -8.26 -16.29
CA GLN A 123 -23.93 -8.00 -16.91
C GLN A 123 -24.83 -7.42 -15.81
N SER A 124 -25.14 -6.12 -15.86
CA SER A 124 -25.96 -5.48 -14.83
C SER A 124 -27.43 -5.92 -14.92
N PRO A 125 -28.06 -6.44 -13.83
CA PRO A 125 -27.48 -6.75 -12.53
C PRO A 125 -26.77 -8.12 -12.50
N GLY A 126 -25.56 -8.19 -11.93
CA GLY A 126 -24.80 -9.44 -11.96
C GLY A 126 -23.32 -9.33 -11.65
N ILE A 127 -22.62 -10.46 -11.80
CA ILE A 127 -21.19 -10.63 -11.54
C ILE A 127 -20.45 -10.93 -12.85
N GLY A 128 -19.35 -10.24 -13.09
CA GLY A 128 -18.43 -10.52 -14.19
C GLY A 128 -17.11 -11.03 -13.65
N TYR A 129 -16.49 -11.98 -14.37
CA TYR A 129 -15.19 -12.57 -14.04
C TYR A 129 -14.15 -12.31 -15.13
N GLU A 130 -13.09 -11.60 -14.80
CA GLU A 130 -11.96 -11.36 -15.70
C GLU A 130 -10.78 -12.26 -15.34
N PRO A 131 -10.11 -12.89 -16.31
CA PRO A 131 -8.94 -13.71 -16.04
C PRO A 131 -7.81 -12.84 -15.49
N PHE A 132 -7.22 -13.28 -14.37
CA PHE A 132 -6.12 -12.56 -13.73
C PHE A 132 -4.84 -13.37 -13.76
N ALA A 133 -4.85 -14.58 -13.18
CA ALA A 133 -3.66 -15.42 -13.13
C ALA A 133 -3.96 -16.91 -12.94
N GLY A 134 -3.81 -17.69 -14.01
CA GLY A 134 -4.07 -19.13 -13.99
C GLY A 134 -5.53 -19.42 -13.62
N ARG A 135 -5.76 -20.04 -12.46
CA ARG A 135 -7.10 -20.35 -11.93
C ARG A 135 -7.71 -19.23 -11.08
N TRP A 136 -7.08 -18.05 -11.08
CA TRP A 136 -7.56 -16.85 -10.40
C TRP A 136 -8.17 -15.86 -11.38
N TYR A 137 -9.32 -15.32 -10.97
CA TYR A 137 -10.10 -14.33 -11.70
C TYR A 137 -10.35 -13.11 -10.81
N ARG A 138 -10.43 -11.93 -11.41
CA ARG A 138 -10.99 -10.74 -10.73
C ARG A 138 -12.47 -10.74 -10.97
N PHE A 139 -13.26 -10.48 -9.94
CA PHE A 139 -14.70 -10.33 -10.10
C PHE A 139 -15.13 -8.92 -9.72
N THR A 140 -16.14 -8.45 -10.45
CA THR A 140 -16.86 -7.22 -10.14
C THR A 140 -18.34 -7.55 -10.15
N GLU A 141 -19.04 -7.20 -9.07
CA GLU A 141 -20.46 -7.38 -8.90
C GLU A 141 -21.13 -6.00 -8.88
N GLU A 142 -22.05 -5.79 -9.82
CA GLU A 142 -22.90 -4.62 -9.90
C GLU A 142 -24.29 -4.98 -9.39
N SER A 143 -24.72 -4.26 -8.34
CA SER A 143 -26.02 -4.42 -7.69
C SER A 143 -27.00 -3.35 -8.13
#